data_AF-A0A221KFB8-F1
#
_entry.id   AF-A0A221KFB8-F1
#
_cell.length_a   1.000
_cell.length_b   1.000
_cell.length_c   1.000
_cell.angle_alpha   90.00
_cell.angle_beta   90.00
_cell.angle_gamma   90.00
#
_symmetry.space_group_name_H-M   'P 1'
#
loop_
_entity.id
_entity.type
_entity.pdbx_description
1 polymer ?
#
loop_
_entity_poly.entity_id
_entity_poly.type
_entity_poly.pdbx_seq_one_letter_code
_entity_poly.pdbx_strand_id
1 'polypeptide(L)'
;MTLMLATASAWSQATPEVAEGLGNAAKKYNGTWKTECLSATDGSYLSHQITHQLQPRGLTSLDGLITTSYYKTADCSGSAKTTKQPFLIQITGRKTVHGMSVDRMTFTNKISQIVTKDIATVTNGAVYYGLKTGRIGYPTVLDESTPYKKYIPPVVTSPVDKYIGNWRLTCLADYSYQVSGLGTLAMTKVSDKTFAVRFNLQAFNNTSCSGSPIDFSFSSTYTVMGQSTIDGHVVDLLSETDPMTGGNYKDIAVLIDGNLYMGISNNNGNSYPTQIDYSSHAYRQ
;
A
#
# COMPACT_ATOMS: atom_id res chain seq x y z
N MET A 1 -70.23 22.13 -22.06
CA MET A 1 -68.83 22.59 -22.24
C MET A 1 -67.99 21.81 -21.25
N THR A 2 -67.45 20.67 -21.66
CA THR A 2 -66.66 19.78 -20.80
C THR A 2 -65.40 19.45 -21.58
N LEU A 3 -64.28 20.01 -21.12
CA LEU A 3 -62.97 19.96 -21.77
C LEU A 3 -62.32 18.60 -21.46
N MET A 4 -62.03 17.80 -22.48
CA MET A 4 -61.17 16.62 -22.35
C MET A 4 -59.71 17.09 -22.25
N LEU A 5 -59.03 16.81 -21.14
CA LEU A 5 -57.57 16.92 -21.06
C LEU A 5 -56.93 15.65 -21.64
N ALA A 6 -56.29 15.79 -22.80
CA ALA A 6 -55.36 14.81 -23.33
C ALA A 6 -54.00 15.01 -22.66
N THR A 7 -53.57 14.09 -21.80
CA THR A 7 -52.18 14.02 -21.34
C THR A 7 -51.34 13.28 -22.39
N ALA A 8 -50.69 14.03 -23.27
CA ALA A 8 -49.67 13.48 -24.16
C ALA A 8 -48.40 13.18 -23.34
N SER A 9 -48.11 11.90 -23.11
CA SER A 9 -46.80 11.45 -22.61
C SER A 9 -45.78 11.55 -23.75
N ALA A 10 -45.07 12.68 -23.82
CA ALA A 10 -43.93 12.83 -24.70
C ALA A 10 -42.77 11.95 -24.19
N TRP A 11 -42.65 10.75 -24.73
CA TRP A 11 -41.39 10.01 -24.70
C TRP A 11 -40.43 10.73 -25.65
N SER A 12 -39.63 11.65 -25.12
CA SER A 12 -38.53 12.23 -25.88
C SER A 12 -37.56 11.10 -26.23
N GLN A 13 -37.51 10.72 -27.51
CA GLN A 13 -36.44 9.88 -28.02
C GLN A 13 -35.12 10.57 -27.73
N ALA A 14 -34.29 9.96 -26.89
CA ALA A 14 -32.94 10.42 -26.63
C ALA A 14 -32.19 10.45 -27.97
N THR A 15 -31.85 11.63 -28.43
CA THR A 15 -30.94 11.80 -29.56
C THR A 15 -29.62 11.08 -29.25
N PRO A 16 -29.01 10.38 -30.21
CA PRO A 16 -27.70 9.74 -29.98
C PRO A 16 -26.66 10.83 -29.70
N GLU A 17 -26.26 10.94 -28.44
CA GLU A 17 -25.32 11.95 -27.96
C GLU A 17 -23.90 11.63 -28.43
N VAL A 18 -23.23 12.63 -29.03
CA VAL A 18 -21.88 12.50 -29.61
C VAL A 18 -20.84 12.50 -28.49
N ALA A 19 -20.00 11.47 -28.42
CA ALA A 19 -18.89 11.40 -27.47
C ALA A 19 -17.82 12.47 -27.79
N GLU A 20 -17.52 13.34 -26.83
CA GLU A 20 -16.41 14.30 -26.94
C GLU A 20 -15.04 13.62 -26.81
N GLY A 21 -14.00 14.25 -27.38
CA GLY A 21 -12.65 13.69 -27.54
C GLY A 21 -12.04 13.12 -26.26
N LEU A 22 -11.76 11.81 -26.28
CA LEU A 22 -11.18 11.04 -25.16
C LEU A 22 -9.65 11.15 -25.03
N GLY A 23 -9.01 12.07 -25.75
CA GLY A 23 -7.55 12.17 -25.84
C GLY A 23 -6.87 12.27 -24.46
N ASN A 24 -6.08 11.26 -24.10
CA ASN A 24 -5.40 11.09 -22.80
C ASN A 24 -6.31 10.91 -21.56
N ALA A 25 -7.57 10.48 -21.72
CA ALA A 25 -8.47 10.28 -20.58
C ALA A 25 -7.89 9.34 -19.50
N ALA A 26 -7.11 8.33 -19.89
CA ALA A 26 -6.45 7.43 -18.93
C ALA A 26 -5.43 8.15 -18.02
N LYS A 27 -4.72 9.18 -18.52
CA LYS A 27 -3.71 9.90 -17.72
C LYS A 27 -4.32 10.60 -16.51
N LYS A 28 -5.57 11.07 -16.61
CA LYS A 28 -6.33 11.71 -15.53
C LYS A 28 -6.45 10.82 -14.28
N TYR A 29 -6.55 9.50 -14.48
CA TYR A 29 -6.77 8.52 -13.42
C TYR A 29 -5.50 7.83 -12.94
N ASN A 30 -4.34 8.14 -13.52
CA ASN A 30 -3.07 7.54 -13.13
C ASN A 30 -2.74 7.83 -11.66
N GLY A 31 -2.40 6.78 -10.92
CA GLY A 31 -1.94 6.85 -9.53
C GLY A 31 -2.65 5.87 -8.60
N THR A 32 -2.47 6.09 -7.30
CA THR A 32 -3.14 5.32 -6.25
C THR A 32 -4.32 6.12 -5.70
N TRP A 33 -5.45 5.46 -5.51
CA TRP A 33 -6.69 6.05 -5.01
C TRP A 33 -7.19 5.23 -3.83
N LYS A 34 -7.62 5.86 -2.75
CA LYS A 34 -8.03 5.17 -1.51
C LYS A 34 -9.36 5.70 -0.99
N THR A 35 -10.14 4.82 -0.40
CA THR A 35 -11.26 5.21 0.45
C THR A 35 -10.74 5.66 1.83
N GLU A 36 -11.60 6.35 2.58
CA GLU A 36 -11.43 6.42 4.03
C GLU A 36 -11.55 5.03 4.67
N CYS A 37 -11.23 4.95 5.96
CA CYS A 37 -11.43 3.73 6.72
C CYS A 37 -12.94 3.52 6.95
N LEU A 38 -13.48 2.43 6.42
CA LEU A 38 -14.91 2.11 6.45
C LEU A 38 -15.18 0.99 7.45
N SER A 39 -16.34 1.01 8.12
CA SER A 39 -16.71 -0.09 9.02
C SER A 39 -16.80 -1.42 8.25
N ALA A 40 -16.21 -2.48 8.81
CA ALA A 40 -16.30 -3.81 8.22
C ALA A 40 -17.59 -4.51 8.68
N THR A 41 -18.19 -5.29 7.76
CA THR A 41 -19.36 -6.13 8.05
C THR A 41 -18.97 -7.54 8.54
N ASP A 42 -17.68 -7.87 8.46
CA ASP A 42 -17.11 -9.11 9.00
C ASP A 42 -16.89 -8.96 10.50
N GLY A 43 -17.55 -9.79 11.31
CA GLY A 43 -17.43 -9.75 12.78
C GLY A 43 -16.02 -9.96 13.32
N SER A 44 -15.06 -10.36 12.48
CA SER A 44 -13.65 -10.53 12.83
C SER A 44 -12.81 -9.26 12.68
N TYR A 45 -13.32 -8.23 12.00
CA TYR A 45 -12.61 -6.98 11.69
C TYR A 45 -13.49 -5.77 12.02
N LEU A 46 -12.88 -4.68 12.48
CA LEU A 46 -13.64 -3.46 12.78
C LEU A 46 -13.79 -2.57 11.55
N SER A 47 -12.78 -2.60 10.66
CA SER A 47 -12.76 -1.71 9.51
C SER A 47 -12.07 -2.31 8.29
N HIS A 48 -12.25 -1.66 7.15
CA HIS A 48 -11.57 -1.96 5.92
C HIS A 48 -11.26 -0.68 5.11
N GLN A 49 -10.24 -0.76 4.26
CA GLN A 49 -9.89 0.28 3.29
C GLN A 49 -9.72 -0.35 1.91
N ILE A 50 -10.23 0.33 0.88
CA ILE A 50 -10.08 -0.08 -0.51
C ILE A 50 -9.07 0.84 -1.20
N THR A 51 -8.09 0.25 -1.86
CA THR A 51 -7.06 0.94 -2.64
C THR A 51 -7.13 0.51 -4.11
N HIS A 52 -7.20 1.47 -5.03
CA HIS A 52 -7.04 1.26 -6.47
C HIS A 52 -5.69 1.80 -6.92
N GLN A 53 -4.84 0.94 -7.49
CA GLN A 53 -3.64 1.35 -8.19
C GLN A 53 -3.92 1.30 -9.68
N LEU A 54 -3.82 2.44 -10.35
CA LEU A 54 -4.21 2.59 -11.76
C LEU A 54 -3.02 3.08 -12.58
N GLN A 55 -2.74 2.38 -13.68
CA GLN A 55 -1.70 2.73 -14.63
C GLN A 55 -2.29 2.83 -16.05
N PRO A 56 -2.04 3.93 -16.78
CA PRO A 56 -2.49 4.05 -18.17
C PRO A 56 -1.96 2.94 -19.06
N ARG A 57 -2.87 2.36 -19.84
CA ARG A 57 -2.61 1.43 -20.93
C ARG A 57 -3.11 2.08 -22.21
N GLY A 58 -2.28 2.94 -22.81
CA GLY A 58 -2.69 3.77 -23.94
C GLY A 58 -3.51 5.00 -23.50
N LEU A 59 -4.32 5.53 -24.43
CA LEU A 59 -5.02 6.81 -24.23
C LEU A 59 -6.31 6.69 -23.42
N THR A 60 -7.00 5.55 -23.52
CA THR A 60 -8.36 5.35 -23.01
C THR A 60 -8.51 4.09 -22.15
N SER A 61 -7.44 3.40 -21.82
CA SER A 61 -7.50 2.22 -20.95
C SER A 61 -6.57 2.36 -19.76
N LEU A 62 -6.88 1.70 -18.65
CA LEU A 62 -5.99 1.56 -17.49
C LEU A 62 -5.91 0.11 -17.05
N ASP A 63 -4.70 -0.37 -16.76
CA ASP A 63 -4.52 -1.55 -15.95
C ASP A 63 -4.68 -1.15 -14.47
N GLY A 64 -5.42 -1.97 -13.72
CA GLY A 64 -5.78 -1.70 -12.34
C GLY A 64 -5.48 -2.85 -11.40
N LEU A 65 -5.16 -2.53 -10.15
CA LEU A 65 -5.13 -3.46 -9.02
C LEU A 65 -5.98 -2.92 -7.89
N ILE A 66 -7.02 -3.66 -7.50
CA ILE A 66 -7.79 -3.39 -6.28
C ILE A 66 -7.12 -4.14 -5.14
N THR A 67 -6.81 -3.44 -4.06
CA THR A 67 -6.43 -4.04 -2.78
C THR A 67 -7.49 -3.71 -1.75
N THR A 68 -8.07 -4.73 -1.11
CA THR A 68 -8.93 -4.54 0.05
C THR A 68 -8.18 -4.99 1.29
N SER A 69 -7.99 -4.07 2.23
CA SER A 69 -7.29 -4.31 3.49
C SER A 69 -8.28 -4.30 4.64
N TYR A 70 -8.28 -5.35 5.47
CA TYR A 70 -9.15 -5.50 6.64
C TYR A 70 -8.34 -5.37 7.93
N TYR A 71 -8.80 -4.52 8.84
CA TYR A 71 -8.09 -4.14 10.05
C TYR A 71 -8.89 -4.49 11.31
N LYS A 72 -8.17 -4.85 12.37
CA LYS A 72 -8.75 -5.08 13.70
C LYS A 72 -8.97 -3.78 14.49
N THR A 73 -8.54 -2.66 13.94
CA THR A 73 -8.71 -1.31 14.50
C THR A 73 -9.74 -0.53 13.67
N ALA A 74 -10.37 0.49 14.25
CA ALA A 74 -11.38 1.29 13.56
C ALA A 74 -10.77 2.37 12.63
N ASP A 75 -9.49 2.68 12.79
CA ASP A 75 -8.77 3.74 12.08
C ASP A 75 -7.87 3.22 10.94
N CYS A 76 -7.95 1.92 10.64
CA CYS A 76 -7.14 1.24 9.63
C CYS A 76 -5.62 1.31 9.91
N SER A 77 -5.24 1.35 11.19
CA SER A 77 -3.84 1.25 11.62
C SER A 77 -3.41 -0.21 11.88
N GLY A 78 -2.10 -0.45 11.85
CA GLY A 78 -1.51 -1.75 12.18
C GLY A 78 -1.59 -2.79 11.05
N SER A 79 -1.38 -4.07 11.41
CA SER A 79 -1.36 -5.17 10.46
C SER A 79 -2.75 -5.42 9.86
N ALA A 80 -2.80 -5.66 8.55
CA ALA A 80 -4.03 -5.88 7.81
C ALA A 80 -4.01 -7.25 7.12
N LYS A 81 -5.19 -7.90 7.04
CA LYS A 81 -5.40 -8.97 6.07
C LYS A 81 -5.74 -8.33 4.73
N THR A 82 -5.01 -8.66 3.68
CA THR A 82 -5.22 -8.03 2.36
C THR A 82 -5.67 -9.04 1.30
N THR A 83 -6.56 -8.60 0.41
CA THR A 83 -6.90 -9.30 -0.83
C THR A 83 -6.56 -8.39 -2.00
N LYS A 84 -6.07 -8.99 -3.10
CA LYS A 84 -5.65 -8.27 -4.30
C LYS A 84 -6.37 -8.83 -5.53
N GLN A 85 -6.94 -7.95 -6.34
CA GLN A 85 -7.67 -8.34 -7.56
C GLN A 85 -7.28 -7.44 -8.73
N PRO A 86 -6.64 -7.98 -9.78
CA PRO A 86 -6.35 -7.21 -10.99
C PRO A 86 -7.59 -7.02 -11.84
N PHE A 87 -7.66 -5.88 -12.52
CA PHE A 87 -8.75 -5.51 -13.42
C PHE A 87 -8.27 -4.58 -14.53
N LEU A 88 -9.10 -4.43 -15.56
CA LEU A 88 -8.91 -3.48 -16.65
C LEU A 88 -10.04 -2.44 -16.60
N ILE A 89 -9.69 -1.18 -16.82
CA ILE A 89 -10.65 -0.10 -17.06
C ILE A 89 -10.57 0.29 -18.54
N GLN A 90 -11.72 0.38 -19.20
CA GLN A 90 -11.86 1.02 -20.51
C GLN A 90 -12.71 2.28 -20.39
N ILE A 91 -12.17 3.44 -20.76
CA ILE A 91 -12.89 4.70 -20.86
C ILE A 91 -13.53 4.78 -22.25
N THR A 92 -14.85 4.81 -22.29
CA THR A 92 -15.63 4.66 -23.53
C THR A 92 -16.39 5.91 -23.95
N GLY A 93 -16.46 6.93 -23.09
CA GLY A 93 -17.14 8.18 -23.39
C GLY A 93 -16.94 9.22 -22.30
N ARG A 94 -17.30 10.47 -22.59
CA ARG A 94 -17.37 11.58 -21.64
C ARG A 94 -18.65 12.37 -21.84
N LYS A 95 -19.26 12.83 -20.76
CA LYS A 95 -20.45 13.70 -20.79
C LYS A 95 -20.41 14.72 -19.65
N THR A 96 -21.02 15.88 -19.84
CA THR A 96 -21.30 16.81 -18.76
C THR A 96 -22.70 16.57 -18.20
N VAL A 97 -22.80 16.28 -16.90
CA VAL A 97 -24.06 16.03 -16.18
C VAL A 97 -24.14 17.03 -15.04
N HIS A 98 -25.17 17.89 -15.03
CA HIS A 98 -25.33 18.95 -14.01
C HIS A 98 -24.06 19.81 -13.79
N GLY A 99 -23.35 20.16 -14.88
CA GLY A 99 -22.11 20.94 -14.82
C GLY A 99 -20.85 20.16 -14.45
N MET A 100 -20.94 18.85 -14.23
CA MET A 100 -19.81 17.97 -13.88
C MET A 100 -19.41 17.09 -15.07
N SER A 101 -18.11 16.97 -15.34
CA SER A 101 -17.58 16.07 -16.38
C SER A 101 -17.48 14.63 -15.87
N VAL A 102 -18.35 13.77 -16.39
CA VAL A 102 -18.44 12.34 -16.09
C VAL A 102 -17.76 11.55 -17.21
N ASP A 103 -16.75 10.77 -16.88
CA ASP A 103 -16.19 9.77 -17.80
C ASP A 103 -16.99 8.46 -17.66
N ARG A 104 -17.20 7.75 -18.77
CA ARG A 104 -17.85 6.44 -18.80
C ARG A 104 -16.78 5.37 -18.82
N MET A 105 -16.83 4.46 -17.86
CA MET A 105 -15.82 3.41 -17.69
C MET A 105 -16.46 2.01 -17.68
N THR A 106 -15.75 1.05 -18.25
CA THR A 106 -16.09 -0.37 -18.16
C THR A 106 -14.99 -1.09 -17.38
N PHE A 107 -15.39 -1.86 -16.37
CA PHE A 107 -14.47 -2.61 -15.51
C PHE A 107 -14.54 -4.09 -15.87
N THR A 108 -13.40 -4.65 -16.27
CA THR A 108 -13.27 -6.07 -16.59
C THR A 108 -12.35 -6.71 -15.57
N ASN A 109 -12.88 -7.63 -14.74
CA ASN A 109 -12.04 -8.41 -13.85
C ASN A 109 -11.43 -9.61 -14.61
N LYS A 110 -10.27 -10.11 -14.17
CA LYS A 110 -9.61 -11.27 -14.81
C LYS A 110 -10.35 -12.62 -14.58
N ILE A 111 -11.41 -12.62 -13.77
CA ILE A 111 -12.26 -13.81 -13.49
C ILE A 111 -13.56 -13.72 -14.32
N SER A 112 -13.47 -13.11 -15.51
CA SER A 112 -14.48 -13.11 -16.59
C SER A 112 -15.87 -12.53 -16.29
N GLN A 113 -16.07 -11.81 -15.19
CA GLN A 113 -17.28 -10.98 -15.01
C GLN A 113 -16.98 -9.53 -15.43
N ILE A 114 -17.60 -9.12 -16.55
CA ILE A 114 -17.72 -7.70 -16.89
C ILE A 114 -18.67 -7.10 -15.86
N VAL A 115 -18.14 -6.32 -14.92
CA VAL A 115 -18.97 -5.49 -14.06
C VAL A 115 -18.96 -4.11 -14.69
N THR A 116 -19.92 -3.84 -15.57
CA THR A 116 -20.14 -2.46 -16.00
C THR A 116 -20.55 -1.66 -14.76
N LYS A 117 -19.64 -0.82 -14.29
CA LYS A 117 -19.93 0.23 -13.33
C LYS A 117 -19.65 1.53 -14.06
N ASP A 118 -20.69 2.30 -14.34
CA ASP A 118 -20.55 3.60 -14.98
C ASP A 118 -19.96 4.59 -13.96
N ILE A 119 -18.69 4.98 -14.13
CA ILE A 119 -17.94 5.79 -13.13
C ILE A 119 -17.00 6.78 -13.82
N ALA A 120 -17.09 8.06 -13.42
CA ALA A 120 -16.05 8.83 -12.73
C ALA A 120 -16.11 10.30 -13.12
N THR A 121 -16.62 11.15 -12.23
CA THR A 121 -16.24 12.56 -12.20
C THR A 121 -15.01 12.70 -11.31
N VAL A 122 -14.02 13.51 -11.75
CA VAL A 122 -13.01 14.05 -10.84
C VAL A 122 -13.46 15.46 -10.47
N THR A 123 -14.10 15.61 -9.32
CA THR A 123 -14.39 16.92 -8.74
C THR A 123 -13.48 17.09 -7.53
N ASN A 124 -12.74 18.19 -7.46
CA ASN A 124 -11.89 18.53 -6.30
C ASN A 124 -10.89 17.43 -5.90
N GLY A 125 -10.35 16.67 -6.86
CA GLY A 125 -9.32 15.65 -6.60
C GLY A 125 -9.83 14.31 -6.04
N ALA A 126 -11.14 14.08 -6.01
CA ALA A 126 -11.75 12.81 -5.63
C ALA A 126 -12.48 12.15 -6.82
N VAL A 127 -12.56 10.82 -6.80
CA VAL A 127 -13.31 10.00 -7.74
C VAL A 127 -14.56 9.45 -7.05
N TYR A 128 -15.71 9.63 -7.69
CA TYR A 128 -17.01 9.15 -7.22
C TYR A 128 -17.56 8.10 -8.16
N TYR A 129 -18.19 7.07 -7.59
CA TYR A 129 -18.86 6.01 -8.32
C TYR A 129 -20.33 6.38 -8.55
N GLY A 130 -20.93 6.04 -9.69
CA GLY A 130 -22.36 6.26 -9.90
C GLY A 130 -23.22 5.26 -9.11
N LEU A 131 -24.30 5.71 -8.48
CA LEU A 131 -25.29 4.81 -7.88
C LEU A 131 -26.12 4.14 -8.99
N LYS A 132 -26.12 2.80 -9.04
CA LYS A 132 -26.90 2.04 -10.03
C LYS A 132 -28.40 2.31 -9.84
N THR A 133 -29.04 2.94 -10.83
CA THR A 133 -30.50 2.91 -10.99
C THR A 133 -30.86 2.59 -12.45
N GLY A 134 -30.61 1.34 -12.86
CA GLY A 134 -31.25 0.71 -14.04
C GLY A 134 -30.79 1.16 -15.44
N ARG A 135 -30.09 0.25 -16.15
CA ARG A 135 -29.79 0.19 -17.61
C ARG A 135 -29.11 1.40 -18.29
N ILE A 136 -28.15 1.05 -19.17
CA ILE A 136 -27.55 1.80 -20.30
C ILE A 136 -27.65 3.34 -20.17
N GLY A 137 -26.63 3.99 -19.63
CA GLY A 137 -26.55 5.46 -19.61
C GLY A 137 -25.44 5.98 -18.70
N TYR A 138 -25.25 7.30 -18.68
CA TYR A 138 -24.44 7.96 -17.65
C TYR A 138 -25.20 7.98 -16.33
N PRO A 139 -24.52 7.84 -15.17
CA PRO A 139 -25.18 7.95 -13.88
C PRO A 139 -25.76 9.36 -13.70
N THR A 140 -26.98 9.44 -13.18
CA THR A 140 -27.63 10.70 -12.81
C THR A 140 -27.40 11.06 -11.34
N VAL A 141 -26.93 10.12 -10.52
CA VAL A 141 -26.63 10.29 -9.09
C VAL A 141 -25.26 9.69 -8.78
N LEU A 142 -24.44 10.43 -8.02
CA LEU A 142 -23.14 9.98 -7.52
C LEU A 142 -23.27 9.36 -6.12
N ASP A 143 -22.47 8.33 -5.85
CA ASP A 143 -22.25 7.79 -4.52
C ASP A 143 -21.23 8.66 -3.79
N GLU A 144 -21.75 9.63 -3.04
CA GLU A 144 -20.94 10.53 -2.22
C GLU A 144 -20.53 9.89 -0.87
N SER A 145 -21.05 8.70 -0.54
CA SER A 145 -20.76 8.05 0.74
C SER A 145 -19.36 7.44 0.82
N THR A 146 -18.75 7.14 -0.33
CA THR A 146 -17.44 6.47 -0.40
C THR A 146 -16.51 7.10 -1.45
N PRO A 147 -16.12 8.39 -1.29
CA PRO A 147 -15.22 9.04 -2.22
C PRO A 147 -13.83 8.37 -2.23
N TYR A 148 -13.30 8.14 -3.43
CA TYR A 148 -11.93 7.70 -3.60
C TYR A 148 -11.03 8.93 -3.72
N LYS A 149 -10.21 9.17 -2.71
CA LYS A 149 -9.25 10.28 -2.70
C LYS A 149 -7.95 9.81 -3.33
N LYS A 150 -7.31 10.65 -4.14
CA LYS A 150 -5.98 10.32 -4.66
C LYS A 150 -5.03 10.19 -3.48
N TYR A 151 -4.49 8.99 -3.28
CA TYR A 151 -3.45 8.75 -2.30
C TYR A 151 -2.15 9.32 -2.86
N ILE A 152 -1.77 10.45 -2.31
CA ILE A 152 -0.41 10.93 -2.36
C ILE A 152 0.24 10.27 -1.16
N PRO A 153 1.21 9.35 -1.35
CA PRO A 153 1.97 8.84 -0.21
C PRO A 153 2.41 10.04 0.63
N PRO A 154 2.29 9.98 1.96
CA PRO A 154 2.89 11.02 2.78
C PRO A 154 4.31 11.20 2.27
N VAL A 155 4.70 12.44 1.97
CA VAL A 155 6.09 12.74 1.66
C VAL A 155 6.85 12.14 2.83
N VAL A 156 7.61 11.09 2.56
CA VAL A 156 8.43 10.45 3.59
C VAL A 156 9.50 11.49 3.88
N THR A 157 9.22 12.37 4.85
CA THR A 157 10.12 13.45 5.23
C THR A 157 11.43 12.89 5.74
N SER A 158 11.39 11.66 6.27
CA SER A 158 12.56 10.90 6.64
C SER A 158 12.39 9.40 6.37
N PRO A 159 13.28 8.79 5.56
CA PRO A 159 13.29 7.33 5.39
C PRO A 159 13.54 6.55 6.68
N VAL A 160 14.06 7.17 7.74
CA VAL A 160 14.35 6.46 9.00
C VAL A 160 13.16 6.34 9.94
N ASP A 161 12.11 7.15 9.77
CA ASP A 161 10.97 7.18 10.70
C ASP A 161 10.31 5.79 10.85
N LYS A 162 10.36 4.95 9.82
CA LYS A 162 9.81 3.59 9.84
C LYS A 162 10.58 2.60 10.73
N TYR A 163 11.83 2.88 11.05
CA TYR A 163 12.66 2.03 11.92
C TYR A 163 12.58 2.42 13.39
N ILE A 164 12.19 3.65 13.70
CA ILE A 164 12.26 4.18 15.07
C ILE A 164 11.30 3.44 16.01
N GLY A 165 11.82 2.98 17.14
CA GLY A 165 11.09 2.22 18.14
C GLY A 165 11.92 1.12 18.79
N ASN A 166 11.26 0.34 19.64
CA ASN A 166 11.84 -0.85 20.24
C ASN A 166 11.41 -2.09 19.43
N TRP A 167 12.37 -2.95 19.16
CA TRP A 167 12.18 -4.18 18.43
C TRP A 167 12.71 -5.34 19.25
N ARG A 168 12.13 -6.52 19.05
CA ARG A 168 12.58 -7.75 19.65
C ARG A 168 12.87 -8.78 18.57
N LEU A 169 14.05 -9.36 18.63
CA LEU A 169 14.44 -10.46 17.76
C LEU A 169 13.73 -11.74 18.16
N THR A 170 13.38 -12.56 17.16
CA THR A 170 13.10 -13.97 17.39
C THR A 170 14.35 -14.71 17.87
N CYS A 171 14.18 -15.87 18.50
CA CYS A 171 15.32 -16.71 18.89
C CYS A 171 16.13 -17.08 17.64
N LEU A 172 17.37 -16.58 17.56
CA LEU A 172 18.30 -16.88 16.47
C LEU A 172 19.14 -18.06 16.90
N ALA A 173 18.93 -19.23 16.31
CA ALA A 173 19.72 -20.42 16.62
C ALA A 173 20.81 -20.61 15.57
N ASP A 174 22.08 -20.65 16.02
CA ASP A 174 23.18 -21.15 15.21
C ASP A 174 23.44 -22.62 15.58
N TYR A 175 22.92 -23.51 14.76
CA TYR A 175 23.04 -24.96 14.95
C TYR A 175 24.48 -25.46 14.80
N SER A 176 25.35 -24.73 14.10
CA SER A 176 26.74 -25.13 13.88
C SER A 176 27.55 -25.00 15.17
N TYR A 177 27.25 -23.98 15.97
CA TYR A 177 27.93 -23.70 17.23
C TYR A 177 27.08 -24.04 18.47
N GLN A 178 25.87 -24.56 18.27
CA GLN A 178 24.89 -24.84 19.33
C GLN A 178 24.60 -23.65 20.26
N VAL A 179 24.66 -22.44 19.71
CA VAL A 179 24.36 -21.20 20.42
C VAL A 179 23.06 -20.59 19.91
N SER A 180 22.44 -19.77 20.73
CA SER A 180 21.31 -18.96 20.28
C SER A 180 21.28 -17.58 20.91
N GLY A 181 20.51 -16.68 20.30
CA GLY A 181 20.40 -15.30 20.73
C GLY A 181 18.96 -14.79 20.75
N LEU A 182 18.60 -14.09 21.83
CA LEU A 182 17.45 -13.19 21.85
C LEU A 182 17.96 -11.78 22.05
N GLY A 183 17.38 -10.80 21.38
CA GLY A 183 17.82 -9.43 21.55
C GLY A 183 16.71 -8.42 21.46
N THR A 184 16.99 -7.25 22.02
CA THR A 184 16.18 -6.04 21.81
C THR A 184 17.01 -5.00 21.07
N LEU A 185 16.37 -4.35 20.11
CA LEU A 185 16.93 -3.21 19.38
C LEU A 185 16.13 -1.98 19.77
N ALA A 186 16.78 -0.95 20.33
CA ALA A 186 16.19 0.36 20.49
C ALA A 186 16.75 1.27 19.40
N MET A 187 15.90 1.67 18.45
CA MET A 187 16.28 2.50 17.30
C MET A 187 15.79 3.93 17.50
N THR A 188 16.71 4.89 17.51
CA THR A 188 16.43 6.31 17.77
C THR A 188 16.87 7.15 16.58
N LYS A 189 16.02 8.11 16.19
CA LYS A 189 16.31 9.01 15.08
C LYS A 189 17.46 9.95 15.45
N VAL A 190 18.44 10.07 14.57
CA VAL A 190 19.56 11.02 14.67
C VAL A 190 19.39 12.14 13.65
N SER A 191 19.02 11.78 12.41
CA SER A 191 18.74 12.72 11.32
C SER A 191 17.67 12.13 10.39
N ASP A 192 17.31 12.82 9.31
CA ASP A 192 16.35 12.27 8.35
C ASP A 192 16.85 11.01 7.63
N LYS A 193 18.16 10.78 7.59
CA LYS A 193 18.78 9.60 6.98
C LYS A 193 19.49 8.70 7.97
N THR A 194 19.63 9.11 9.22
CA THR A 194 20.47 8.40 10.19
C THR A 194 19.67 8.02 11.43
N PHE A 195 19.85 6.80 11.91
CA PHE A 195 19.33 6.33 13.19
C PHE A 195 20.42 5.60 13.98
N ALA A 196 20.40 5.76 15.29
CA ALA A 196 21.24 5.02 16.20
C ALA A 196 20.50 3.76 16.64
N VAL A 197 21.22 2.65 16.76
CA VAL A 197 20.70 1.38 17.27
C VAL A 197 21.44 1.07 18.55
N ARG A 198 20.71 0.84 19.63
CA ARG A 198 21.23 0.17 20.83
C ARG A 198 20.72 -1.26 20.83
N PHE A 199 21.64 -2.21 20.80
CA PHE A 199 21.32 -3.62 20.82
C PHE A 199 21.70 -4.23 22.16
N ASN A 200 20.76 -4.95 22.76
CA ASN A 200 21.03 -5.80 23.91
C ASN A 200 20.76 -7.25 23.49
N LEU A 201 21.81 -8.07 23.48
CA LEU A 201 21.76 -9.49 23.11
C LEU A 201 21.91 -10.34 24.35
N GLN A 202 21.05 -11.34 24.47
CA GLN A 202 21.15 -12.43 25.42
C GLN A 202 21.56 -13.68 24.65
N ALA A 203 22.80 -14.13 24.83
CA ALA A 203 23.32 -15.32 24.18
C ALA A 203 23.21 -16.53 25.10
N PHE A 204 22.78 -17.67 24.55
CA PHE A 204 22.57 -18.92 25.28
C PHE A 204 23.43 -20.03 24.68
N ASN A 205 23.97 -20.91 25.53
CA ASN A 205 24.74 -22.09 25.11
C ASN A 205 23.83 -23.29 24.80
N ASN A 206 22.77 -23.03 24.05
CA ASN A 206 21.87 -24.02 23.45
C ASN A 206 21.10 -23.35 22.31
N THR A 207 20.35 -24.11 21.52
CA THR A 207 19.59 -23.60 20.37
C THR A 207 18.18 -23.12 20.71
N SER A 208 17.72 -23.27 21.96
CA SER A 208 16.33 -22.97 22.35
C SER A 208 16.15 -21.64 23.09
N CYS A 209 17.18 -20.78 23.11
CA CYS A 209 17.21 -19.52 23.86
C CYS A 209 16.73 -19.66 25.31
N SER A 210 17.21 -20.69 26.00
CA SER A 210 16.77 -21.04 27.35
C SER A 210 17.95 -21.14 28.33
N GLY A 211 17.65 -21.04 29.63
CA GLY A 211 18.67 -21.08 30.69
C GLY A 211 19.29 -19.72 30.98
N SER A 212 20.47 -19.71 31.59
CA SER A 212 21.19 -18.48 31.96
C SER A 212 21.90 -17.88 30.74
N PRO A 213 21.54 -16.66 30.30
CA PRO A 213 22.23 -16.01 29.19
C PRO A 213 23.55 -15.38 29.62
N ILE A 214 24.38 -15.10 28.63
CA ILE A 214 25.43 -14.08 28.70
C ILE A 214 24.89 -12.85 27.97
N ASP A 215 24.86 -11.71 28.65
CA ASP A 215 24.34 -10.47 28.11
C ASP A 215 25.46 -9.64 27.46
N PHE A 216 25.18 -9.14 26.26
CA PHE A 216 26.02 -8.21 25.52
C PHE A 216 25.22 -6.96 25.18
N SER A 217 25.88 -5.81 25.20
CA SER A 217 25.27 -4.57 24.74
C SER A 217 26.23 -3.82 23.86
N PHE A 218 25.75 -3.41 22.69
CA PHE A 218 26.51 -2.56 21.78
C PHE A 218 25.59 -1.53 21.14
N SER A 219 26.21 -0.49 20.58
CA SER A 219 25.51 0.54 19.84
C SER A 219 26.17 0.70 18.49
N SER A 220 25.38 0.96 17.46
CA SER A 220 25.89 1.39 16.16
C SER A 220 25.00 2.47 15.58
N THR A 221 25.45 3.05 14.47
CA THR A 221 24.69 4.06 13.73
C THR A 221 24.54 3.61 12.29
N TYR A 222 23.31 3.65 11.80
CA TYR A 222 22.97 3.32 10.42
C TYR A 222 22.56 4.56 9.66
N THR A 223 23.02 4.67 8.42
CA THR A 223 22.62 5.70 7.47
C THR A 223 21.92 5.07 6.27
N VAL A 224 20.73 5.55 5.93
CA VAL A 224 19.99 5.16 4.73
C VAL A 224 20.62 5.85 3.51
N MET A 225 21.28 5.05 2.68
CA MET A 225 22.01 5.50 1.49
C MET A 225 21.12 5.59 0.26
N GLY A 226 20.00 4.88 0.25
CA GLY A 226 19.07 4.84 -0.87
C GLY A 226 18.12 3.64 -0.76
N GLN A 227 17.51 3.28 -1.88
CA GLN A 227 16.61 2.13 -1.98
C GLN A 227 16.97 1.27 -3.18
N SER A 228 16.63 -0.02 -3.10
CA SER A 228 16.73 -0.98 -4.19
C SER A 228 15.49 -1.89 -4.20
N THR A 229 15.36 -2.75 -5.20
CA THR A 229 14.33 -3.81 -5.24
C THR A 229 15.01 -5.18 -5.22
N ILE A 230 14.69 -5.99 -4.21
CA ILE A 230 15.19 -7.35 -4.02
C ILE A 230 14.00 -8.25 -3.76
N ASP A 231 13.90 -9.38 -4.48
CA ASP A 231 12.81 -10.35 -4.38
C ASP A 231 11.39 -9.73 -4.48
N GLY A 232 11.25 -8.65 -5.26
CA GLY A 232 9.98 -7.93 -5.43
C GLY A 232 9.62 -6.97 -4.29
N HIS A 233 10.51 -6.80 -3.30
CA HIS A 233 10.34 -5.87 -2.19
C HIS A 233 11.28 -4.66 -2.35
N VAL A 234 10.77 -3.46 -2.02
CA VAL A 234 11.61 -2.27 -1.91
C VAL A 234 12.36 -2.31 -0.59
N VAL A 235 13.68 -2.42 -0.68
CA VAL A 235 14.60 -2.45 0.46
C VAL A 235 15.30 -1.11 0.60
N ASP A 236 15.64 -0.71 1.82
CA ASP A 236 16.59 0.38 2.04
C ASP A 236 18.01 -0.15 2.07
N LEU A 237 18.92 0.62 1.48
CA LEU A 237 20.35 0.38 1.53
C LEU A 237 20.92 1.08 2.77
N LEU A 238 21.48 0.32 3.70
CA LEU A 238 22.02 0.81 4.96
C LEU A 238 23.55 0.77 4.96
N SER A 239 24.17 1.87 5.40
CA SER A 239 25.59 1.88 5.78
C SER A 239 25.68 1.94 7.30
N GLU A 240 26.35 0.96 7.89
CA GLU A 240 26.69 0.92 9.31
C GLU A 240 28.13 1.35 9.49
N THR A 241 28.37 2.22 10.48
CA THR A 241 29.72 2.49 10.96
C THR A 241 29.91 1.77 12.28
N ASP A 242 30.83 0.80 12.32
CA ASP A 242 31.21 0.12 13.54
C ASP A 242 32.06 1.09 14.40
N PRO A 243 31.57 1.47 15.59
CA PRO A 243 32.29 2.43 16.43
C PRO A 243 33.58 1.87 17.03
N MET A 244 33.76 0.54 17.05
CA MET A 244 34.93 -0.12 17.63
C MET A 244 36.08 -0.25 16.62
N THR A 245 35.75 -0.60 15.37
CA THR A 245 36.76 -0.82 14.31
C THR A 245 36.90 0.37 13.36
N GLY A 246 35.93 1.30 13.36
CA GLY A 246 35.80 2.33 12.33
C GLY A 246 35.44 1.76 10.95
N GLY A 247 35.14 0.46 10.87
CA GLY A 247 34.72 -0.21 9.64
C GLY A 247 33.37 0.31 9.16
N ASN A 248 33.22 0.41 7.84
CA ASN A 248 31.93 0.70 7.22
C ASN A 248 31.38 -0.58 6.60
N TYR A 249 30.25 -1.04 7.13
CA TYR A 249 29.55 -2.22 6.68
C TYR A 249 28.32 -1.80 5.89
N LYS A 250 27.93 -2.62 4.91
CA LYS A 250 26.75 -2.38 4.08
C LYS A 250 25.74 -3.49 4.31
N ASP A 251 24.50 -3.09 4.49
CA ASP A 251 23.37 -4.00 4.69
C ASP A 251 22.13 -3.49 3.95
N ILE A 252 21.09 -4.30 3.90
CA ILE A 252 19.76 -3.94 3.43
C ILE A 252 18.74 -4.15 4.54
N ALA A 253 17.67 -3.34 4.55
CA ALA A 253 16.56 -3.53 5.48
C ALA A 253 15.21 -3.41 4.78
N VAL A 254 14.25 -4.20 5.22
CA VAL A 254 12.88 -4.15 4.73
C VAL A 254 11.88 -4.41 5.85
N LEU A 255 10.75 -3.70 5.79
CA LEU A 255 9.62 -3.93 6.67
C LEU A 255 8.52 -4.65 5.90
N ILE A 256 8.17 -5.85 6.34
CA ILE A 256 7.09 -6.65 5.76
C ILE A 256 6.15 -7.04 6.89
N ASP A 257 4.89 -6.64 6.77
CA ASP A 257 3.81 -6.92 7.74
C ASP A 257 4.12 -6.56 9.20
N GLY A 258 4.97 -5.53 9.40
CA GLY A 258 5.37 -5.05 10.74
C GLY A 258 6.63 -5.71 11.31
N ASN A 259 7.25 -6.63 10.56
CA ASN A 259 8.51 -7.26 10.91
C ASN A 259 9.66 -6.62 10.13
N LEU A 260 10.78 -6.42 10.80
CA LEU A 260 12.05 -5.97 10.24
C LEU A 260 12.89 -7.18 9.84
N TYR A 261 13.26 -7.21 8.57
CA TYR A 261 14.20 -8.18 8.00
C TYR A 261 15.44 -7.46 7.51
N MET A 262 16.59 -8.12 7.62
CA MET A 262 17.91 -7.63 7.21
C MET A 262 18.45 -8.46 6.04
N GLY A 263 19.57 -8.05 5.46
CA GLY A 263 20.23 -8.83 4.42
C GLY A 263 20.92 -10.08 4.97
N ILE A 264 21.03 -11.12 4.13
CA ILE A 264 21.96 -12.23 4.41
C ILE A 264 23.38 -11.66 4.27
N SER A 265 24.15 -11.69 5.36
CA SER A 265 25.53 -11.21 5.37
C SER A 265 26.32 -11.78 4.19
N ASN A 266 26.89 -10.90 3.36
CA ASN A 266 27.88 -11.30 2.37
C ASN A 266 29.28 -11.10 2.98
N ASN A 267 30.13 -12.10 2.89
CA ASN A 267 31.46 -12.07 3.53
C ASN A 267 32.45 -11.06 2.90
N ASN A 268 31.99 -10.17 2.01
CA ASN A 268 32.84 -9.31 1.20
C ASN A 268 32.88 -7.84 1.64
N GLY A 269 32.23 -7.47 2.76
CA GLY A 269 32.39 -6.20 3.51
C GLY A 269 32.04 -4.89 2.80
N ASN A 270 32.12 -4.82 1.47
CA ASN A 270 32.05 -3.61 0.66
C ASN A 270 30.84 -3.58 -0.29
N SER A 271 30.07 -4.65 -0.39
CA SER A 271 28.87 -4.77 -1.24
C SER A 271 27.61 -4.93 -0.41
N TYR A 272 26.50 -4.35 -0.87
CA TYR A 272 25.18 -4.62 -0.26
C TYR A 272 24.79 -6.10 -0.45
N PRO A 273 24.17 -6.74 0.55
CA PRO A 273 23.49 -8.02 0.37
C PRO A 273 22.52 -7.98 -0.79
N THR A 274 22.39 -9.10 -1.49
CA THR A 274 21.48 -9.27 -2.63
C THR A 274 20.28 -10.15 -2.30
N GLN A 275 20.16 -10.58 -1.05
CA GLN A 275 19.09 -11.45 -0.54
C GLN A 275 18.67 -10.99 0.84
N ILE A 276 17.38 -11.11 1.13
CA ILE A 276 16.77 -10.84 2.45
C ILE A 276 16.84 -12.11 3.29
N ASP A 277 17.26 -12.02 4.55
CA ASP A 277 17.18 -13.13 5.49
C ASP A 277 15.76 -13.23 6.06
N TYR A 278 14.98 -14.19 5.57
CA TYR A 278 13.64 -14.47 6.10
C TYR A 278 13.64 -15.44 7.29
N SER A 279 14.78 -16.05 7.61
CA SER A 279 14.89 -17.00 8.72
C SER A 279 14.93 -16.29 10.08
N SER A 280 15.33 -15.02 10.08
CA SER A 280 15.42 -14.16 11.24
C SER A 280 14.61 -12.87 11.03
N HIS A 281 13.98 -12.36 12.08
CA HIS A 281 13.35 -11.03 12.03
C HIS A 281 13.25 -10.40 13.42
N ALA A 282 13.06 -9.09 13.42
CA ALA A 282 12.64 -8.34 14.59
C ALA A 282 11.17 -7.93 14.45
N TYR A 283 10.38 -8.07 15.51
CA TYR A 283 9.03 -7.51 15.58
C TYR A 283 9.02 -6.31 16.51
N ARG A 284 8.19 -5.32 16.19
CA ARG A 284 8.04 -4.11 17.01
C ARG A 284 7.35 -4.45 18.33
N GLN A 285 7.87 -3.92 19.44
CA GLN A 285 7.24 -4.02 20.77
C GLN A 285 6.18 -2.94 20.99
#